data_AF-A0A6A5SFM3-F1
#
_entry.id   AF-A0A6A5SFM3-F1
#
_cell.length_a   1.000
_cell.length_b   1.000
_cell.length_c   1.000
_cell.angle_alpha   90.00
_cell.angle_beta   90.00
_cell.angle_gamma   90.00
#
_symmetry.space_group_name_H-M   'P 1'
#
loop_
_entity.id
_entity.type
_entity.pdbx_description
1 polymer ?
#
loop_
_entity_poly.entity_id
_entity_poly.type
_entity_poly.pdbx_seq_one_letter_code
_entity_poly.pdbx_strand_id
1 'polypeptide(L)' 'MSRSGISNFDTPKKARIKGAAEYMDAKNIPYSHNDLFRFHDVSKEQGWAILKEESMAA' A
#
# COMPACT_ATOMS: atom_id res chain seq x y z
N MET A 1 30.92 3.41 -7.82
CA MET A 1 29.70 3.30 -6.98
C MET A 1 28.55 3.95 -7.72
N SER A 2 27.83 3.17 -8.50
CA SER A 2 26.63 3.64 -9.21
C SER A 2 25.59 3.98 -8.15
N ARG A 3 25.22 5.26 -8.00
CA ARG A 3 24.01 5.61 -7.27
C ARG A 3 22.85 5.10 -8.11
N SER A 4 22.47 3.85 -7.87
CA SER A 4 21.14 3.36 -8.21
C SER A 4 20.19 4.26 -7.46
N GLY A 5 19.80 5.37 -8.09
CA GLY A 5 18.69 6.19 -7.66
C GLY A 5 17.53 5.22 -7.58
N ILE A 6 17.19 4.83 -6.37
CA ILE A 6 16.09 3.92 -6.12
C ILE A 6 14.91 4.59 -6.81
N SER A 7 14.40 3.96 -7.87
CA SER A 7 13.19 4.35 -8.56
C SER A 7 12.03 4.07 -7.61
N ASN A 8 11.99 4.87 -6.55
CA ASN A 8 11.18 4.76 -5.34
C ASN A 8 9.78 5.34 -5.57
N PHE A 9 9.37 5.61 -6.80
CA PHE A 9 8.09 6.28 -7.06
C PHE A 9 6.89 5.45 -6.61
N ASP A 10 7.04 4.12 -6.47
CA ASP A 10 6.02 3.25 -5.89
C ASP A 10 6.02 3.26 -4.36
N THR A 11 7.16 3.47 -3.69
CA THR A 11 7.31 3.33 -2.24
C THR A 11 6.39 4.29 -1.44
N PRO A 12 6.21 5.57 -1.81
CA PRO A 12 5.23 6.45 -1.17
C PRO A 12 3.79 5.99 -1.37
N LYS A 13 3.43 5.43 -2.54
CA LYS A 13 2.06 4.93 -2.77
C LYS A 13 1.78 3.70 -1.91
N LYS A 14 2.73 2.76 -1.86
CA LYS A 14 2.66 1.57 -1.00
C LYS A 14 2.45 1.94 0.47
N ALA A 15 3.32 2.82 1.00
CA ALA A 15 3.24 3.27 2.39
C ALA A 15 1.91 3.97 2.72
N ARG A 16 1.35 4.74 1.77
CA ARG A 16 0.06 5.43 1.96
C ARG A 16 -1.12 4.48 1.99
N ILE A 17 -1.18 3.52 1.05
CA ILE A 17 -2.23 2.48 1.03
C ILE A 17 -2.18 1.68 2.33
N LYS A 18 -0.98 1.27 2.75
CA LYS A 18 -0.78 0.54 3.99
C LYS A 18 -1.25 1.34 5.21
N GLY A 19 -0.73 2.55 5.40
CA GLY A 19 -1.07 3.36 6.57
C GLY A 19 -2.56 3.71 6.62
N ALA A 20 -3.21 3.89 5.46
CA ALA A 20 -4.65 4.09 5.40
C ALA A 20 -5.45 2.85 5.81
N ALA A 21 -5.06 1.66 5.35
CA ALA A 21 -5.68 0.39 5.75
C ALA A 21 -5.52 0.16 7.26
N GLU A 22 -4.29 0.26 7.78
CA GLU A 22 -3.99 0.11 9.21
C GLU A 22 -4.77 1.10 10.08
N TYR A 23 -4.88 2.36 9.64
CA TYR A 23 -5.64 3.37 10.37
C TYR A 23 -7.15 3.03 10.40
N MET A 24 -7.71 2.63 9.27
CA MET A 24 -9.13 2.27 9.18
C MET A 24 -9.45 1.02 10.00
N ASP A 25 -8.58 0.01 9.97
CA ASP A 25 -8.69 -1.21 10.79
C ASP A 25 -8.56 -0.88 12.28
N ALA A 26 -7.57 -0.09 12.69
CA ALA A 26 -7.36 0.33 14.08
C ALA A 26 -8.54 1.15 14.62
N LYS A 27 -9.20 1.93 13.76
CA LYS A 27 -10.38 2.74 14.12
C LYS A 27 -11.70 2.00 13.94
N ASN A 28 -11.69 0.74 13.49
CA ASN A 28 -12.88 -0.02 13.12
C ASN A 28 -13.82 0.75 12.17
N ILE A 29 -13.24 1.52 11.25
CA ILE A 29 -14.00 2.24 10.23
C ILE A 29 -14.25 1.25 9.08
N PRO A 30 -15.52 0.97 8.71
CA PRO A 30 -15.79 0.11 7.57
C PRO A 30 -15.35 0.79 6.26
N TYR A 31 -14.53 0.09 5.47
CA TYR A 31 -14.05 0.59 4.19
C TYR A 31 -13.92 -0.52 3.15
N SER A 32 -13.94 -0.12 1.89
CA SER A 32 -13.68 -0.99 0.74
C SER A 32 -12.21 -0.87 0.36
N HIS A 33 -11.49 -2.00 0.41
CA HIS A 33 -10.10 -2.07 -0.05
C HIS A 33 -9.97 -1.68 -1.54
N ASN A 34 -10.96 -2.01 -2.36
CA ASN A 34 -10.96 -1.63 -3.77
C ASN A 34 -11.06 -0.11 -3.95
N ASP A 35 -11.82 0.58 -3.10
CA ASP A 35 -11.94 2.04 -3.17
C ASP A 35 -10.66 2.72 -2.68
N LEU A 36 -10.02 2.16 -1.65
CA LEU A 36 -8.69 2.59 -1.21
C LEU A 36 -7.65 2.46 -2.33
N PHE A 37 -7.64 1.33 -3.06
CA PHE A 37 -6.72 1.14 -4.18
C PHE A 37 -7.01 2.11 -5.34
N ARG A 38 -8.29 2.28 -5.70
CA ARG A 38 -8.71 3.23 -6.75
C ARG A 38 -8.34 4.67 -6.42
N PHE A 39 -8.48 5.09 -5.17
CA PHE A 39 -8.07 6.43 -4.73
C PHE A 39 -6.58 6.69 -4.95
N HIS A 40 -5.75 5.65 -4.87
CA HIS A 40 -4.30 5.73 -5.09
C HIS A 40 -3.87 5.40 -6.53
N ASP A 41 -4.82 5.23 -7.45
CA ASP A 41 -4.60 4.81 -8.84
C ASP A 41 -3.85 3.47 -8.93
N VAL A 42 -4.27 2.52 -8.09
CA VAL A 42 -3.68 1.19 -7.97
C VAL A 42 -4.71 0.13 -8.37
N SER A 43 -4.29 -0.82 -9.21
CA SER A 43 -5.16 -1.94 -9.58
C SER A 43 -5.43 -2.83 -8.37
N LYS A 44 -6.54 -3.58 -8.39
CA LYS A 44 -6.87 -4.50 -7.29
C LYS A 44 -5.73 -5.46 -6.98
N GLU A 45 -5.13 -6.05 -8.01
CA GLU A 45 -4.05 -7.04 -7.89
C GLU A 45 -2.79 -6.43 -7.25
N GLN A 46 -2.41 -5.22 -7.69
CA GLN A 46 -1.30 -4.47 -7.11
C GLN A 46 -1.58 -4.08 -5.66
N GLY A 47 -2.79 -3.61 -5.35
CA GLY A 47 -3.18 -3.24 -4.00
C GLY A 47 -3.07 -4.39 -3.00
N TRP A 48 -3.52 -5.59 -3.39
CA TRP A 48 -3.35 -6.79 -2.57
C TRP A 48 -1.89 -7.23 -2.46
N ALA A 49 -1.08 -7.07 -3.51
CA ALA A 49 0.35 -7.35 -3.42
C ALA A 49 1.04 -6.43 -2.41
N ILE A 50 0.68 -5.14 -2.39
CA ILE A 50 1.20 -4.15 -1.44
C ILE A 50 0.86 -4.52 0.00
N LEU A 51 -0.38 -4.95 0.27
CA LEU A 51 -0.79 -5.37 1.61
C LEU A 51 -0.18 -6.73 2.02
N LYS A 52 0.09 -7.63 1.07
CA LYS A 52 0.67 -8.96 1.35
C LYS A 52 2.17 -8.95 1.58
N GLU A 53 2.91 -7.99 1.02
CA GLU A 53 4.37 -7.89 1.11
C GLU A 53 4.86 -7.89 2.58
N GLU A 54 4.02 -7.47 3.53
CA GLU A 54 4.36 -7.42 4.95
C GLU A 54 4.14 -8.73 5.73
N SER A 55 3.28 -9.63 5.23
CA SER A 55 3.04 -10.90 5.92
C SER A 55 4.25 -11.85 5.92
N MET A 56 5.33 -11.50 5.20
CA MET A 56 6.58 -12.26 5.10
C MET A 56 7.79 -11.52 5.71
N ALA A 57 7.56 -10.48 6.51
CA ALA A 57 8.61 -9.74 7.22
C ALA A 57 8.57 -9.94 8.75
N ALA A 58 7.99 -11.06 9.21
CA ALA A 58 7.99 -11.50 10.61
C ALA A 58 9.20 -12.39 10.93
#